data_AF-A0A7Y5DVD9-F1
#
_entry.id   AF-A0A7Y5DVD9-F1
#
_cell.length_a   1.000
_cell.length_b   1.000
_cell.length_c   1.000
_cell.angle_alpha   90.00
_cell.angle_beta   90.00
_cell.angle_gamma   90.00
#
_symmetry.space_group_name_H-M   'P 1'
#
loop_
_entity.id
_entity.type
_entity.pdbx_description
1 polymer ?
#
loop_
_entity_poly.entity_id
_entity_poly.type
_entity_poly.pdbx_seq_one_letter_code
_entity_poly.pdbx_strand_id
1 'polypeptide(L)'
;MNLDNKFTALQLAIINDQAALYTCACPVHISMQITNLRKLFDYQKHCMEMDMPSENDVYIQVHQRIAEVTKHAHQLMEQCLDEILDMEGWDKTKLEMPAGIRKRIDEN
;
A
#
# COMPACT_ATOMS: atom_id res chain seq x y z
N MET A 1 -0.50 -17.33 6.89
CA MET A 1 -1.12 -15.99 7.08
C MET A 1 -1.44 -15.39 5.73
N ASN A 2 -2.55 -14.66 5.60
CA ASN A 2 -2.98 -14.03 4.34
C ASN A 2 -3.24 -12.53 4.53
N LEU A 3 -2.87 -11.76 3.49
CA LEU A 3 -3.08 -10.33 3.39
C LEU A 3 -4.17 -10.07 2.35
N ASP A 4 -5.21 -9.35 2.74
CA ASP A 4 -6.32 -8.98 1.87
C ASP A 4 -5.98 -7.64 1.21
N ASN A 5 -6.01 -7.59 -0.12
CA ASN A 5 -5.60 -6.42 -0.90
C ASN A 5 -6.82 -5.76 -1.55
N LYS A 6 -7.14 -4.53 -1.15
CA LYS A 6 -8.14 -3.67 -1.80
C LYS A 6 -7.64 -3.18 -3.17
N PHE A 7 -6.35 -2.87 -3.28
CA PHE A 7 -5.73 -2.45 -4.54
C PHE A 7 -4.73 -3.49 -5.02
N THR A 8 -4.88 -3.96 -6.25
CA THR A 8 -3.85 -4.82 -6.88
C THR A 8 -2.54 -4.04 -7.09
N ALA A 9 -1.43 -4.75 -7.25
CA ALA A 9 -0.14 -4.12 -7.58
C ALA A 9 -0.22 -3.29 -8.88
N LEU A 10 -0.99 -3.75 -9.87
CA LEU A 10 -1.23 -3.01 -11.11
C LEU A 10 -2.01 -1.72 -10.86
N GLN A 11 -3.06 -1.75 -10.05
CA GLN A 11 -3.83 -0.54 -9.72
C GLN A 11 -2.97 0.49 -8.97
N LEU A 12 -2.13 0.05 -8.04
CA LEU A 12 -1.18 0.94 -7.35
C LEU A 12 -0.18 1.58 -8.32
N ALA A 13 0.29 0.84 -9.33
CA ALA A 13 1.17 1.38 -10.37
C ALA A 13 0.45 2.43 -11.24
N ILE A 14 -0.78 2.16 -11.68
CA ILE A 14 -1.59 3.12 -12.46
C ILE A 14 -1.84 4.40 -11.67
N ILE A 15 -2.21 4.31 -10.39
CA ILE A 15 -2.40 5.47 -9.51
C ILE A 15 -1.12 6.28 -9.41
N ASN A 16 0.05 5.62 -9.30
CA ASN A 16 1.32 6.30 -9.20
C ASN A 16 1.67 7.05 -10.49
N ASP A 17 1.49 6.42 -11.64
CA ASP A 17 1.77 7.01 -12.95
C ASP A 17 0.87 8.24 -13.20
N GLN A 18 -0.42 8.14 -12.85
CA GLN A 18 -1.37 9.25 -12.97
C GLN A 18 -1.03 10.39 -12.01
N ALA A 19 -0.75 10.09 -10.73
CA ALA A 19 -0.44 11.11 -9.74
C ALA A 19 0.90 11.83 -10.02
N ALA A 20 1.85 11.16 -10.68
CA ALA A 20 3.14 11.75 -11.06
C ALA A 20 3.04 12.88 -12.10
N LEU A 21 1.88 13.02 -12.78
CA LEU A 21 1.64 14.10 -13.74
C LEU A 21 1.32 15.44 -13.07
N TYR A 22 1.11 15.45 -11.75
CA TYR A 22 0.58 16.60 -11.01
C TYR A 22 1.51 17.03 -9.86
N THR A 23 1.36 18.27 -9.41
CA THR A 23 2.29 18.90 -8.45
C THR A 23 2.29 18.33 -7.02
N CYS A 24 1.30 17.52 -6.61
CA CYS A 24 1.27 16.79 -5.32
C CYS A 24 1.46 15.30 -5.58
N ALA A 25 2.51 14.69 -5.05
CA ALA A 25 2.76 13.24 -5.16
C ALA A 25 2.04 12.42 -4.06
N CYS A 26 0.94 12.96 -3.53
CA CYS A 26 0.35 12.51 -2.28
C CYS A 26 -0.22 11.06 -2.35
N PRO A 27 -0.93 10.65 -3.43
CA PRO A 27 -1.31 9.25 -3.66
C PRO A 27 -0.11 8.32 -3.86
N VAL A 28 0.97 8.81 -4.49
CA VAL A 28 2.22 8.05 -4.68
C VAL A 28 2.83 7.68 -3.33
N HIS A 29 2.86 8.62 -2.38
CA HIS A 29 3.41 8.37 -1.06
C HIS A 29 2.63 7.30 -0.30
N ILE A 30 1.29 7.33 -0.36
CA ILE A 30 0.45 6.31 0.29
C ILE A 30 0.62 4.93 -0.38
N SER A 31 0.59 4.88 -1.71
CA SER A 31 0.83 3.67 -2.51
C SER A 31 2.19 3.01 -2.21
N MET A 32 3.23 3.83 -2.02
CA MET A 32 4.55 3.34 -1.62
C MET A 32 4.55 2.70 -0.23
N GLN A 33 3.81 3.27 0.73
CA GLN A 33 3.68 2.65 2.06
C GLN A 33 2.91 1.32 2.01
N ILE A 34 1.83 1.24 1.22
CA ILE A 34 1.09 -0.02 0.99
C ILE A 34 2.06 -1.09 0.45
N THR A 35 2.87 -0.73 -0.54
CA THR A 35 3.85 -1.63 -1.16
C THR A 35 4.91 -2.09 -0.15
N ASN A 36 5.41 -1.19 0.71
CA ASN A 36 6.39 -1.54 1.74
C ASN A 36 5.80 -2.45 2.83
N LEU A 37 4.55 -2.22 3.23
CA LEU A 37 3.85 -3.07 4.20
C LEU A 37 3.63 -4.48 3.66
N ARG A 38 3.31 -4.63 2.36
CA ARG A 38 3.24 -5.94 1.70
C ARG A 38 4.57 -6.69 1.77
N LYS A 39 5.67 -6.02 1.40
CA LYS A 39 7.02 -6.60 1.49
C LYS A 39 7.38 -7.00 2.92
N LEU A 40 7.04 -6.18 3.91
CA LEU A 40 7.28 -6.50 5.32
C LEU A 40 6.48 -7.73 5.75
N PHE A 41 5.20 -7.81 5.39
CA PHE A 41 4.34 -8.96 5.71
C PHE A 41 4.87 -10.26 5.08
N ASP A 42 5.24 -10.20 3.79
CA ASP A 42 5.81 -11.34 3.06
C ASP A 42 7.13 -11.79 3.68
N TYR A 43 7.98 -10.86 4.12
CA TYR A 43 9.21 -11.17 4.84
C TYR A 43 8.94 -11.91 6.15
N GLN A 44 7.99 -11.44 6.97
CA GLN A 44 7.65 -12.13 8.23
C GLN A 44 7.10 -13.54 7.96
N LYS A 45 6.24 -13.68 6.95
CA LYS A 45 5.68 -14.97 6.53
C LYS A 45 6.80 -15.92 6.10
N HIS A 46 7.73 -15.44 5.27
CA HIS A 46 8.87 -16.22 4.80
C HIS A 46 9.77 -16.67 5.95
N CYS A 47 10.07 -15.79 6.91
CA CYS A 47 10.87 -16.15 8.10
C CYS A 47 10.23 -17.28 8.92
N MET A 48 8.90 -17.32 9.02
CA MET A 48 8.18 -18.38 9.74
C MET A 48 8.01 -19.67 8.92
N GLU A 49 8.07 -19.60 7.58
CA GLU A 49 7.96 -20.75 6.68
C GLU A 49 9.32 -21.41 6.40
N MET A 50 10.41 -20.65 6.43
CA MET A 50 11.75 -21.22 6.44
C MET A 50 11.95 -21.88 7.79
N ASP A 51 12.17 -23.21 7.81
CA ASP A 51 12.49 -24.04 8.98
C ASP A 51 13.75 -23.57 9.71
N MET A 52 13.72 -22.37 10.30
CA MET A 52 14.70 -21.93 11.27
C MET A 52 14.46 -22.76 12.52
N PRO A 53 15.46 -23.52 12.99
CA PRO A 53 15.30 -24.44 14.10
C PRO A 53 15.18 -23.63 15.38
N SER A 54 13.97 -23.21 15.71
CA SER A 54 13.70 -22.74 17.05
C SER A 54 12.32 -23.21 17.45
N GLU A 55 12.28 -24.21 18.33
CA GLU A 55 11.20 -24.42 19.31
C GLU A 55 11.08 -23.24 20.29
N ASN A 56 11.67 -22.08 19.95
CA ASN A 56 11.64 -20.88 20.75
C ASN A 56 10.35 -20.13 20.43
N ASP A 57 9.36 -20.32 21.29
CA ASP A 57 8.07 -19.63 21.22
C ASP A 57 8.21 -18.11 21.05
N VAL A 58 9.28 -17.50 21.56
CA VAL A 58 9.52 -16.05 21.42
C VAL A 58 9.81 -15.66 19.97
N TYR A 59 10.55 -16.48 19.22
CA TYR A 59 10.85 -16.20 17.81
C TYR A 59 9.57 -16.12 16.98
N ILE A 60 8.72 -17.15 17.11
CA ILE A 60 7.43 -17.23 16.43
C ILE A 60 6.53 -16.05 16.84
N GLN A 61 6.46 -15.75 18.15
CA GLN A 61 5.65 -14.64 18.66
C GLN A 61 6.07 -13.27 18.08
N VAL A 62 7.37 -13.02 17.93
CA VAL A 62 7.87 -11.76 17.34
C VAL A 62 7.40 -11.62 15.90
N HIS A 63 7.60 -12.65 15.07
CA HIS A 63 7.22 -12.61 13.66
C HIS A 63 5.69 -12.54 13.47
N GLN A 64 4.92 -13.27 14.27
CA GLN A 64 3.46 -13.18 14.30
C GLN A 64 3.00 -11.77 14.66
N ARG A 65 3.55 -11.20 15.74
CA ARG A 65 3.15 -9.86 16.19
C ARG A 65 3.44 -8.79 15.15
N ILE A 66 4.59 -8.86 14.48
CA ILE A 66 4.93 -7.93 13.39
C ILE A 66 3.97 -8.12 12.21
N ALA A 67 3.69 -9.36 11.81
CA ALA A 67 2.79 -9.65 10.69
C ALA A 67 1.36 -9.15 10.96
N GLU A 68 0.85 -9.33 12.19
CA GLU A 68 -0.46 -8.83 12.62
C GLU A 68 -0.57 -7.30 12.53
N VAL A 69 0.39 -6.58 13.12
CA VAL A 69 0.38 -5.11 13.09
C VAL A 69 0.58 -4.60 11.67
N THR A 70 1.44 -5.25 10.88
CA THR A 70 1.65 -4.93 9.47
C THR A 70 0.37 -5.09 8.66
N LYS A 71 -0.40 -6.17 8.89
CA LYS A 71 -1.71 -6.37 8.25
C LYS A 71 -2.68 -5.24 8.61
N HIS A 72 -2.75 -4.83 9.87
CA HIS A 72 -3.63 -3.73 10.28
C HIS A 72 -3.22 -2.39 9.66
N ALA A 73 -1.92 -2.07 9.69
CA ALA A 73 -1.40 -0.85 9.06
C ALA A 73 -1.64 -0.85 7.55
N HIS A 74 -1.49 -2.00 6.87
CA HIS A 74 -1.79 -2.14 5.45
C HIS A 74 -3.25 -1.78 5.14
N GLN A 75 -4.20 -2.31 5.92
CA GLN A 75 -5.63 -2.01 5.74
C GLN A 75 -5.93 -0.52 5.96
N LEU A 76 -5.33 0.12 6.96
CA LEU A 76 -5.47 1.54 7.20
C LEU A 76 -4.92 2.39 6.04
N MET A 77 -3.78 2.00 5.47
CA MET A 77 -3.20 2.71 4.32
C MET A 77 -4.00 2.52 3.04
N GLU A 78 -4.55 1.32 2.80
CA GLU A 78 -5.47 1.10 1.68
C GLU A 78 -6.75 1.92 1.84
N GLN A 79 -7.30 2.01 3.05
CA GLN A 79 -8.46 2.85 3.33
C GLN A 79 -8.15 4.33 3.11
N CYS A 80 -7.00 4.80 3.59
CA CYS A 80 -6.54 6.18 3.37
C CYS A 80 -6.39 6.50 1.88
N LEU A 81 -5.82 5.58 1.08
CA LEU A 81 -5.72 5.78 -0.36
C LEU A 81 -7.10 5.91 -1.00
N ASP A 82 -8.02 5.01 -0.66
CA ASP A 82 -9.39 5.02 -1.18
C ASP A 82 -10.14 6.33 -0.87
N GLU A 83 -9.97 6.84 0.35
CA GLU A 83 -10.55 8.11 0.79
C GLU A 83 -9.95 9.31 0.05
N ILE A 84 -8.63 9.33 -0.17
CA ILE A 84 -7.99 10.40 -0.96
C ILE A 84 -8.53 10.39 -2.39
N LEU A 85 -8.66 9.21 -3.00
CA LEU A 85 -9.23 9.09 -4.35
C LEU A 85 -10.67 9.62 -4.40
N ASP A 86 -11.49 9.37 -3.36
CA ASP A 86 -12.85 9.94 -3.26
C ASP A 86 -12.84 11.46 -3.06
N MET A 87 -12.03 11.97 -2.14
CA MET A 87 -11.92 13.41 -1.86
C MET A 87 -11.50 14.21 -3.09
N GLU A 88 -10.65 13.61 -3.92
CA GLU A 88 -10.15 14.22 -5.14
C GLU A 88 -11.03 13.94 -6.36
N GLY A 89 -12.12 13.18 -6.20
CA GLY A 89 -13.08 12.89 -7.26
C GLY A 89 -12.52 12.03 -8.38
N TRP A 90 -11.58 11.12 -8.09
CA TRP A 90 -11.01 10.21 -9.08
C TRP A 90 -12.08 9.30 -9.69
N ASP A 91 -11.98 9.03 -10.99
CA ASP A 91 -12.70 7.91 -11.60
C ASP A 91 -12.04 6.62 -11.13
N LYS A 92 -12.60 5.97 -10.11
CA LYS A 92 -12.07 4.71 -9.54
C LYS A 92 -12.14 3.52 -10.49
N THR A 93 -12.91 3.59 -11.58
CA THR A 93 -12.97 2.53 -12.59
C THR A 93 -11.80 2.62 -13.56
N LYS A 94 -11.38 3.84 -13.91
CA LYS A 94 -10.25 4.10 -14.80
C LYS A 94 -8.95 4.41 -14.07
N LEU A 95 -9.04 4.71 -12.76
CA LEU A 95 -7.98 5.25 -11.91
C LEU A 95 -7.40 6.54 -12.49
N GLU A 96 -8.28 7.44 -12.93
CA GLU A 96 -7.91 8.72 -13.52
C GLU A 96 -8.30 9.87 -12.60
N MET A 97 -7.39 10.83 -12.42
CA MET A 97 -7.67 12.04 -11.66
C MET A 97 -8.42 13.06 -12.52
N PRO A 98 -9.46 13.74 -11.99
CA PRO A 98 -10.18 14.76 -12.74
C PRO A 98 -9.33 15.99 -13.03
N ALA A 99 -9.63 16.65 -14.14
CA ALA A 99 -9.02 17.92 -14.51
C ALA A 99 -9.34 19.02 -13.48
N GLY A 100 -8.40 19.94 -13.27
CA GLY A 100 -8.62 21.16 -12.47
C GLY A 100 -8.51 21.00 -10.95
N ILE A 101 -8.37 19.79 -10.42
CA ILE A 101 -8.15 19.57 -8.96
C ILE A 101 -6.69 19.86 -8.56
N ARG A 102 -5.74 19.47 -9.41
CA ARG A 102 -4.32 19.76 -9.21
C ARG A 102 -3.71 20.37 -10.46
N LYS A 103 -2.69 21.21 -10.28
CA LYS A 103 -1.89 21.74 -11.39
C LYS A 103 -1.07 20.62 -12.00
N ARG A 104 -1.09 20.49 -13.33
CA ARG A 104 -0.22 19.54 -14.02
C ARG A 104 1.20 20.10 -14.08
N ILE A 105 2.21 19.22 -14.05
CA ILE A 105 3.61 19.63 -14.09
C ILE A 105 3.99 20.25 -15.45
N ASP A 106 3.31 19.84 -16.53
CA ASP A 106 3.53 20.36 -17.89
C ASP A 106 2.92 21.76 -18.14
N GLU A 107 2.15 22.29 -17.19
CA GLU A 107 1.58 23.65 -17.20
C GLU A 107 2.46 24.68 -16.44
N ASN A 108 3.73 24.35 -16.19
CA ASN A 108 4.70 25.19 -15.50
C ASN A 108 5.78 25.73 -16.44
#